data_AF-A0A7C7NFY6-F1
#
_entry.id   AF-A0A7C7NFY6-F1
#
_cell.length_a   1.000
_cell.length_b   1.000
_cell.length_c   1.000
_cell.angle_alpha   90.00
_cell.angle_beta   90.00
_cell.angle_gamma   90.00
#
_symmetry.space_group_name_H-M   'P 1'
#
loop_
_entity.id
_entity.type
_entity.pdbx_description
1 polymer ?
#
loop_
_entity_poly.entity_id
_entity_poly.type
_entity_poly.pdbx_seq_one_letter_code
_entity_poly.pdbx_strand_id
1 'polypeptide(L)'
;METDEELVRRTLSEGSHHFGVLIQRYADYLFGLGMRLTSGNKELAEDMSQQAFMKSYTYLKSFDPQKSFKHWLTGIAVNSFKDLIAKENQYSSLEDTNEPSYTPHLEGNKDFFTLIKPLTKEERLIFTLRFIY
;
A
#
# COMPACT_ATOMS: atom_id res chain seq x y z
N MET A 1 5.98 -3.23 23.93
CA MET A 1 5.41 -2.48 22.79
C MET A 1 3.92 -2.72 22.79
N GLU A 2 3.10 -1.69 22.55
CA GLU A 2 1.64 -1.84 22.44
C GLU A 2 1.27 -2.67 21.20
N THR A 3 0.27 -3.53 21.32
CA THR A 3 -0.24 -4.33 20.19
C THR A 3 -1.03 -3.45 19.23
N ASP A 4 -1.23 -3.90 18.00
CA ASP A 4 -1.98 -3.12 17.01
C ASP A 4 -3.44 -2.93 17.45
N GLU A 5 -4.04 -3.96 18.02
CA GLU A 5 -5.42 -3.95 18.49
C GLU A 5 -5.62 -2.94 19.62
N GLU A 6 -4.65 -2.85 20.53
CA GLU A 6 -4.67 -1.87 21.61
C GLU A 6 -4.52 -0.45 21.06
N LEU A 7 -3.61 -0.22 20.11
CA LEU A 7 -3.47 1.08 19.44
C LEU A 7 -4.74 1.49 18.69
N VAL A 8 -5.44 0.54 18.05
CA VAL A 8 -6.73 0.79 17.41
C VAL A 8 -7.77 1.18 18.46
N ARG A 9 -7.90 0.41 19.55
CA ARG A 9 -8.85 0.69 20.64
C ARG A 9 -8.64 2.10 21.20
N ARG A 10 -7.39 2.45 21.54
CA ARG A 10 -7.04 3.77 22.07
C ARG A 10 -7.24 4.87 21.04
N THR A 11 -6.97 4.63 19.76
CA THR A 11 -7.28 5.60 18.70
C THR A 11 -8.77 5.95 18.69
N LEU A 12 -9.64 4.95 18.85
CA LEU A 12 -11.08 5.12 18.83
C LEU A 12 -11.64 5.78 20.10
N SER A 13 -10.99 5.60 21.26
CA SER A 13 -11.46 6.13 22.55
C SER A 13 -10.76 7.41 23.02
N GLU A 14 -9.46 7.54 22.76
CA GLU A 14 -8.58 8.59 23.29
C GLU A 14 -8.10 9.57 22.18
N GLY A 15 -8.37 9.24 20.90
CA GLY A 15 -8.16 10.14 19.77
C GLY A 15 -6.97 9.80 18.87
N SER A 16 -6.78 10.60 17.82
CA SER A 16 -5.94 10.29 16.65
C SER A 16 -4.44 10.13 16.92
N HIS A 17 -3.92 10.61 18.06
CA HIS A 17 -2.50 10.55 18.36
C HIS A 17 -1.96 9.11 18.46
N HIS A 18 -2.79 8.15 18.90
CA HIS A 18 -2.42 6.72 18.90
C HIS A 18 -2.29 6.12 17.51
N PHE A 19 -3.02 6.65 16.53
CA PHE A 19 -2.94 6.20 15.15
C PHE A 19 -1.57 6.49 14.54
N GLY A 20 -0.88 7.56 14.97
CA GLY A 20 0.46 7.90 14.53
C GLY A 20 1.46 6.77 14.74
N VAL A 21 1.31 5.98 15.81
CA VAL A 21 2.16 4.81 16.09
C VAL A 21 1.93 3.70 15.05
N LEU A 22 0.67 3.49 14.63
CA LEU A 22 0.34 2.54 13.56
C LEU A 22 0.92 3.01 12.22
N ILE A 23 0.85 4.31 11.92
CA ILE A 23 1.47 4.86 10.70
C ILE A 23 2.98 4.58 10.71
N GLN A 24 3.69 4.95 11.78
CA GLN A 24 5.14 4.74 11.87
C GLN A 24 5.52 3.26 11.73
N ARG A 25 4.72 2.35 12.32
CA ARG A 25 4.96 0.91 12.27
C ARG A 25 4.80 0.31 10.87
N TYR A 26 3.89 0.86 10.06
CA TYR A 26 3.49 0.28 8.78
C TYR A 26 3.90 1.10 7.55
N ALA A 27 4.53 2.27 7.71
CA ALA A 27 4.91 3.15 6.62
C ALA A 27 5.83 2.45 5.60
N ASP A 28 6.94 1.87 6.07
CA ASP A 28 7.89 1.17 5.20
C ASP A 28 7.26 -0.05 4.52
N TYR A 29 6.35 -0.74 5.24
CA TYR A 29 5.63 -1.88 4.70
C TYR A 29 4.72 -1.49 3.54
N LEU A 30 3.89 -0.45 3.73
CA LEU A 30 2.99 0.03 2.68
C LEU A 30 3.74 0.64 1.51
N PHE A 31 4.80 1.40 1.78
CA PHE A 31 5.65 1.94 0.73
C PHE A 31 6.32 0.83 -0.08
N GLY A 32 6.90 -0.18 0.57
CA GLY A 32 7.48 -1.33 -0.10
C GLY A 32 6.45 -2.17 -0.89
N LEU A 33 5.22 -2.27 -0.39
CA LEU A 33 4.11 -2.88 -1.13
C LEU A 33 3.75 -2.04 -2.37
N GLY A 34 3.66 -0.72 -2.23
CA GLY A 34 3.40 0.20 -3.33
C GLY A 34 4.45 0.13 -4.40
N MET A 35 5.73 0.13 -4.03
CA MET A 35 6.85 -0.02 -4.97
C MET A 35 6.74 -1.31 -5.80
N ARG A 36 6.25 -2.42 -5.21
CA ARG A 36 6.00 -3.67 -5.95
C ARG A 36 4.81 -3.55 -6.91
N LEU A 37 3.68 -3.03 -6.43
CA LEU A 37 2.45 -2.92 -7.23
C LEU A 37 2.60 -1.94 -8.41
N THR A 38 3.35 -0.86 -8.19
CA THR A 38 3.56 0.22 -9.16
C THR A 38 4.79 0.02 -10.06
N SER A 39 5.41 -1.16 -10.03
CA SER A 39 6.63 -1.47 -10.80
C SER A 39 7.79 -0.50 -10.56
N GLY A 40 7.94 -0.02 -9.32
CA GLY A 40 9.00 0.89 -8.91
C GLY A 40 8.71 2.38 -9.10
N ASN A 41 7.49 2.76 -9.49
CA ASN A 41 7.09 4.17 -9.51
C ASN A 41 6.93 4.69 -8.07
N LYS A 42 7.91 5.48 -7.63
CA LYS A 42 7.96 6.05 -6.27
C LYS A 42 6.77 6.97 -5.98
N GLU A 43 6.41 7.85 -6.89
CA GLU A 43 5.33 8.83 -6.68
C GLU A 43 3.98 8.12 -6.49
N LEU A 44 3.68 7.15 -7.35
CA LEU A 44 2.46 6.33 -7.21
C LEU A 44 2.49 5.48 -5.94
N ALA A 45 3.66 4.99 -5.52
CA ALA A 45 3.79 4.23 -4.27
C ALA A 45 3.54 5.11 -3.03
N GLU A 46 4.02 6.36 -3.04
CA GLU A 46 3.77 7.35 -1.99
C GLU A 46 2.29 7.72 -1.93
N ASP A 47 1.67 8.06 -3.07
CA ASP A 47 0.23 8.40 -3.13
C ASP A 47 -0.64 7.22 -2.68
N MET A 48 -0.32 6.00 -3.13
CA MET A 48 -1.02 4.79 -2.69
C MET A 48 -0.94 4.60 -1.17
N SER A 49 0.26 4.76 -0.59
CA SER A 49 0.48 4.60 0.84
C SER A 49 -0.28 5.65 1.65
N GLN A 50 -0.26 6.91 1.21
CA GLN A 50 -1.02 7.99 1.83
C GLN A 50 -2.53 7.72 1.78
N GLN A 51 -3.07 7.36 0.62
CA GLN A 51 -4.48 7.02 0.48
C GLN A 51 -4.88 5.82 1.33
N ALA A 52 -4.03 4.80 1.41
CA ALA A 52 -4.25 3.64 2.25
C ALA A 52 -4.34 4.04 3.73
N PHE A 53 -3.43 4.89 4.22
CA PHE A 53 -3.49 5.37 5.61
C PHE A 53 -4.73 6.22 5.88
N MET A 54 -5.08 7.15 5.00
CA MET A 54 -6.29 7.97 5.14
C MET A 54 -7.56 7.12 5.20
N LYS A 55 -7.69 6.14 4.28
CA LYS A 55 -8.82 5.21 4.27
C LYS A 55 -8.82 4.30 5.50
N SER A 56 -7.66 3.81 5.94
CA SER A 56 -7.57 2.99 7.15
C SER A 56 -7.97 3.75 8.40
N TYR A 57 -7.65 5.04 8.51
CA TYR A 57 -8.15 5.85 9.61
C TYR A 57 -9.69 6.02 9.54
N THR A 58 -10.21 6.27 8.34
CA THR A 58 -11.66 6.43 8.10
C THR A 58 -12.44 5.15 8.45
N TYR A 59 -11.91 4.00 8.04
CA TYR A 59 -12.53 2.69 8.26
C TYR A 59 -12.07 2.02 9.55
N LEU A 60 -11.33 2.70 10.42
CA LEU A 60 -10.72 2.08 11.61
C LEU A 60 -11.74 1.40 12.53
N LYS A 61 -12.97 1.93 12.58
CA LYS A 61 -14.09 1.35 13.34
C LYS A 61 -14.56 -0.01 12.82
N SER A 62 -14.29 -0.35 11.56
CA SER A 62 -14.66 -1.65 10.97
C SER A 62 -13.56 -2.70 11.08
N PHE A 63 -12.41 -2.35 11.66
CA PHE A 63 -11.36 -3.32 11.95
C PHE A 63 -11.86 -4.35 12.95
N ASP A 64 -11.70 -5.63 12.60
CA ASP A 64 -11.98 -6.76 13.46
C ASP A 64 -10.70 -7.14 14.24
N PRO A 65 -10.64 -6.96 15.57
CA PRO A 65 -9.46 -7.26 16.38
C PRO A 65 -9.06 -8.73 16.38
N GLN A 66 -9.90 -9.65 15.89
CA GLN A 66 -9.52 -11.06 15.73
C GLN A 66 -8.63 -11.29 14.49
N LYS A 67 -8.50 -10.29 13.61
CA LYS A 67 -7.68 -10.35 12.40
C LYS A 67 -6.42 -9.51 12.56
N SER A 68 -5.36 -9.88 11.86
CA SER A 68 -4.14 -9.07 11.84
C SER A 68 -4.40 -7.71 11.21
N PHE A 69 -4.04 -6.64 11.92
CA PHE A 69 -4.10 -5.27 11.40
C PHE A 69 -3.31 -5.12 10.10
N LYS A 70 -2.13 -5.75 10.00
CA LYS A 70 -1.33 -5.79 8.77
C LYS A 70 -2.13 -6.33 7.57
N HIS A 71 -2.87 -7.42 7.76
CA HIS A 71 -3.67 -8.03 6.69
C HIS A 71 -4.84 -7.13 6.28
N TRP A 72 -5.54 -6.56 7.25
CA TRP A 72 -6.63 -5.62 7.00
C TRP A 72 -6.13 -4.36 6.25
N LEU A 73 -5.01 -3.77 6.71
CA LEU A 73 -4.37 -2.63 6.08
C LEU A 73 -3.89 -2.93 4.67
N THR A 74 -3.40 -4.15 4.42
CA THR A 74 -3.01 -4.59 3.07
C THR A 74 -4.19 -4.59 2.12
N GLY A 75 -5.36 -5.08 2.54
CA GLY A 75 -6.57 -5.05 1.72
C GLY A 75 -6.96 -3.62 1.33
N ILE A 76 -6.84 -2.67 2.26
CA ILE A 76 -7.07 -1.25 1.99
C ILE A 76 -6.05 -0.71 0.99
N ALA A 77 -4.77 -1.02 1.16
CA ALA A 77 -3.70 -0.59 0.26
C ALA A 77 -3.89 -1.11 -1.18
N VAL A 78 -4.29 -2.37 -1.34
CA VAL A 78 -4.64 -2.96 -2.63
C VAL A 78 -5.80 -2.23 -3.29
N ASN A 79 -6.85 -1.90 -2.54
CA ASN A 79 -7.98 -1.16 -3.08
C ASN A 79 -7.57 0.28 -3.46
N SER A 80 -6.72 0.94 -2.66
CA SER A 80 -6.15 2.24 -3.02
C SER A 80 -5.33 2.17 -4.32
N PHE A 81 -4.53 1.13 -4.52
CA PHE A 81 -3.81 0.93 -5.78
C PHE A 81 -4.77 0.77 -6.97
N LYS A 82 -5.84 -0.03 -6.83
CA LYS A 82 -6.85 -0.18 -7.90
C LYS A 82 -7.50 1.14 -8.25
N ASP A 83 -7.84 1.96 -7.25
CA ASP A 83 -8.43 3.28 -7.47
C ASP A 83 -7.46 4.22 -8.22
N LEU A 84 -6.17 4.18 -7.88
CA LEU A 84 -5.12 4.93 -8.58
C LEU A 84 -5.00 4.52 -10.04
N ILE A 85 -5.01 3.21 -10.34
CA ILE A 85 -4.91 2.72 -11.71
C ILE A 85 -6.18 3.04 -12.51
N ALA A 86 -7.36 2.96 -11.90
CA ALA A 86 -8.60 3.35 -12.56
C ALA A 86 -8.58 4.84 -12.93
N LYS A 87 -8.07 5.68 -12.02
CA LYS A 87 -7.88 7.10 -12.23
C LYS A 87 -6.84 7.37 -13.33
N GLU A 88 -5.69 6.70 -13.30
CA GLU A 88 -4.66 6.80 -14.33
C GLU A 88 -5.23 6.43 -15.71
N ASN A 89 -5.95 5.31 -15.85
CA ASN A 89 -6.56 4.92 -17.12
C ASN A 89 -7.61 5.95 -17.62
N GLN A 90 -8.28 6.66 -16.70
CA GLN A 90 -9.18 7.75 -17.04
C GLN A 90 -8.41 8.97 -17.60
N TYR A 91 -7.25 9.30 -17.03
CA TYR A 91 -6.40 10.42 -17.49
C TYR A 91 -5.51 10.07 -18.70
N SER A 92 -5.03 8.84 -18.83
CA SER A 92 -4.25 8.36 -19.99
C SER A 92 -5.07 8.30 -21.28
N SER A 93 -6.40 8.41 -21.19
CA SER A 93 -7.23 8.68 -22.36
C SER A 93 -7.02 10.09 -22.96
N LEU A 94 -6.22 10.94 -22.29
CA LEU A 94 -6.00 12.33 -22.67
C LEU A 94 -4.53 12.71 -22.95
N GLU A 95 -3.51 12.08 -22.37
CA GLU A 95 -2.09 12.45 -22.64
C GLU A 95 -1.10 11.28 -22.54
N ASP A 96 -0.27 11.14 -23.58
CA ASP A 96 0.91 10.26 -23.68
C ASP A 96 2.15 11.03 -23.18
N THR A 97 2.79 10.63 -22.08
CA THR A 97 4.15 11.13 -21.76
C THR A 97 4.98 10.08 -21.03
N ASN A 98 6.10 9.71 -21.66
CA ASN A 98 7.10 8.79 -21.12
C ASN A 98 8.09 9.55 -20.23
N GLU A 99 8.17 9.20 -18.94
CA GLU A 99 9.25 9.65 -18.06
C GLU A 99 10.19 8.50 -17.64
N PRO A 100 11.50 8.77 -17.44
CA PRO A 100 12.49 7.74 -17.15
C PRO A 100 12.45 7.28 -15.69
N SER A 101 12.45 5.96 -15.49
CA SER A 101 12.31 5.30 -14.19
C SER A 101 13.65 5.20 -13.45
N TYR A 102 13.74 5.80 -12.25
CA TYR A 102 14.83 5.59 -11.29
C TYR A 102 14.51 4.39 -10.37
N THR A 103 15.47 3.49 -10.16
CA THR A 103 15.33 2.31 -9.28
C THR A 103 16.15 2.48 -8.00
N PRO A 104 15.52 2.66 -6.82
CA PRO A 104 16.24 2.63 -5.56
C PRO A 104 16.71 1.21 -5.23
N HIS A 105 17.91 1.08 -4.65
CA HIS A 105 18.39 -0.18 -4.09
C HIS A 105 17.62 -0.53 -2.81
N LEU A 106 16.62 -1.40 -2.97
CA LEU A 106 15.98 -2.13 -1.88
C LEU A 106 16.70 -3.49 -1.76
N GLU A 107 17.34 -3.74 -0.62
CA GLU A 107 17.89 -5.06 -0.28
C GLU A 107 16.73 -6.02 -0.02
N GLY A 108 16.30 -6.70 -1.08
CA GLY A 108 15.26 -7.72 -1.04
C GLY A 108 14.82 -8.12 -2.45
N ASN A 109 15.32 -9.27 -2.92
CA ASN A 109 14.94 -9.97 -4.17
C ASN A 109 14.69 -9.05 -5.39
N LYS A 110 15.73 -8.34 -5.85
CA LYS A 110 15.75 -7.65 -7.15
C LYS A 110 15.29 -8.54 -8.31
N ASP A 111 15.52 -9.85 -8.19
CA ASP A 111 15.11 -10.87 -9.16
C ASP A 111 13.58 -10.92 -9.30
N PHE A 112 12.83 -10.83 -8.19
CA PHE A 112 11.36 -10.82 -8.22
C PHE A 112 10.81 -9.59 -8.96
N PHE A 113 11.36 -8.41 -8.69
CA PHE A 113 10.95 -7.17 -9.37
C PHE A 113 11.21 -7.23 -10.87
N THR A 114 12.32 -7.84 -11.29
CA THR A 114 12.66 -8.02 -12.71
C THR A 114 11.69 -8.99 -13.39
N LEU A 115 11.26 -10.03 -12.66
CA LEU A 115 10.34 -11.05 -13.15
C LEU A 115 8.89 -10.56 -13.30
N ILE A 116 8.43 -9.64 -12.44
CA ILE A 116 7.04 -9.13 -12.48
C ILE A 116 6.87 -7.86 -13.34
N LYS A 117 7.96 -7.20 -13.73
CA LYS A 117 7.94 -6.00 -14.58
C LYS A 117 7.16 -6.16 -15.91
N PRO A 118 7.28 -7.29 -16.65
CA PRO A 118 6.54 -7.46 -17.90
C PRO A 118 5.06 -7.83 -17.72
N LEU A 119 4.60 -8.12 -16.50
CA LEU A 119 3.22 -8.52 -16.23
C LEU A 119 2.27 -7.30 -16.30
N THR A 120 1.02 -7.56 -16.69
CA THR A 120 -0.06 -6.58 -16.61
C THR A 120 -0.32 -6.17 -15.15
N LYS A 121 -0.97 -5.02 -14.95
CA LYS A 121 -1.27 -4.49 -13.60
C LYS A 121 -2.09 -5.50 -12.76
N GLU A 122 -2.99 -6.26 -13.40
CA GLU A 122 -3.82 -7.29 -12.75
C GLU A 122 -3.02 -8.55 -12.39
N GLU A 123 -2.14 -9.02 -13.26
CA GLU A 123 -1.28 -10.18 -13.00
C GLU A 123 -0.27 -9.88 -11.86
N ARG A 124 0.28 -8.67 -11.81
CA ARG A 124 1.16 -8.23 -10.71
C ARG A 124 0.46 -8.26 -9.36
N LEU A 125 -0.82 -7.89 -9.33
CA LEU A 125 -1.60 -7.92 -8.10
C LEU A 125 -1.72 -9.36 -7.57
N ILE A 126 -2.06 -10.31 -8.43
CA ILE A 126 -2.18 -11.73 -8.07
C ILE A 126 -0.84 -12.27 -7.58
N PHE A 127 0.25 -12.02 -8.31
CA PHE A 127 1.58 -12.51 -7.93
C PHE A 127 2.09 -11.90 -6.62
N THR A 128 1.93 -10.59 -6.45
CA THR A 128 2.36 -9.89 -5.23
C THR A 128 1.59 -10.39 -4.01
N LEU A 129 0.30 -10.67 -4.15
CA LEU A 129 -0.51 -11.20 -3.05
C LEU A 129 -0.25 -12.69 -2.78
N ARG A 130 0.06 -13.50 -3.81
CA ARG A 130 0.29 -14.94 -3.66
C ARG A 130 1.69 -15.31 -3.14
N PHE A 131 2.71 -14.49 -3.42
CA PHE A 131 4.09 -14.80 -3.03
C PHE A 131 4.56 -14.11 -1.74
N ILE A 132 3.78 -13.13 -1.23
CA ILE A 132 4.13 -12.37 -0.02
C ILE A 132 3.16 -12.67 1.14
N TYR A 133 2.11 -13.46 0.90
CA TYR A 133 1.24 -14.08 1.92
C TYR A 133 1.31 -15.60 1.87
#